data_AF-A0A7J9W8J6-F1
#
_entry.id   AF-A0A7J9W8J6-F1
#
_cell.length_a   1.000
_cell.length_b   1.000
_cell.length_c   1.000
_cell.angle_alpha   90.00
_cell.angle_beta   90.00
_cell.angle_gamma   90.00
#
_symmetry.space_group_name_H-M   'P 1'
#
loop_
_entity.id
_entity.type
_entity.pdbx_description
1 polymer ?
#
loop_
_entity_poly.entity_id
_entity_poly.type
_entity_poly.pdbx_seq_one_letter_code
_entity_poly.pdbx_strand_id
1 'polypeptide(L)'
;MPALIFFAVLCIVGAMPVLWISVAGSRRINEAATTQNLRRGLATTGTTDLRQVLLTKSAGERAVRPAMQRIAGLVRRLMPAGVVDALEHKIVLAGRPVQWPLERVLAGKLILGAAGLVFGFLSFSANPSPKSLLFAFAATGLGLFGPDLILSRRGRERQAQIERALPDTLDQITICVEAGLGFEAAMARAGGAGSGPLADEIVRTLQQMQLGSTRGQALRGLTERTEAPDLRRFVVALVQAEAYGLPIADVLRTQASELRKKRRQRAEEHAMKIPVKIIFPLVLCILPTLMIMVMGPAGIRMSKFFSGGLP
;
A
#
# COMPACT_ATOMS: atom_id res chain seq x y z
N MET A 1 -16.95 22.10 -32.94
CA MET A 1 -17.33 20.80 -32.33
C MET A 1 -16.19 19.77 -32.31
N PRO A 2 -15.53 19.37 -33.43
CA PRO A 2 -14.51 18.32 -33.40
C PRO A 2 -13.17 18.72 -32.75
N ALA A 3 -12.79 20.01 -32.84
CA ALA A 3 -11.53 20.51 -32.28
C ALA A 3 -11.47 20.47 -30.73
N LEU A 4 -12.62 20.69 -30.06
CA LEU A 4 -12.71 20.62 -28.58
C LEU A 4 -12.64 19.19 -28.07
N ILE A 5 -13.23 18.23 -28.81
CA ILE A 5 -13.12 16.79 -28.49
C ILE A 5 -11.69 16.32 -28.70
N PHE A 6 -11.00 16.80 -29.75
CA PHE A 6 -9.58 16.51 -29.98
C PHE A 6 -8.69 17.04 -28.85
N PHE A 7 -8.93 18.26 -28.36
CA PHE A 7 -8.20 18.83 -27.23
C PHE A 7 -8.47 18.09 -25.91
N ALA A 8 -9.72 17.69 -25.67
CA ALA A 8 -10.13 16.89 -24.53
C ALA A 8 -9.44 15.51 -24.53
N VAL A 9 -9.41 14.84 -25.68
CA VAL A 9 -8.71 13.56 -25.86
C VAL A 9 -7.19 13.75 -25.72
N LEU A 10 -6.60 14.83 -26.23
CA LEU A 10 -5.19 15.16 -26.07
C LEU A 10 -4.81 15.36 -24.59
N CYS A 11 -5.68 15.99 -23.80
CA CYS A 11 -5.48 16.15 -22.34
C CYS A 11 -5.58 14.81 -21.60
N ILE A 12 -6.50 13.91 -21.98
CA ILE A 12 -6.62 12.57 -21.41
C ILE A 12 -5.41 11.70 -21.77
N VAL A 13 -4.99 11.75 -23.03
CA VAL A 13 -3.80 11.05 -23.55
C VAL A 13 -2.52 11.63 -22.98
N GLY A 14 -2.47 12.91 -22.60
CA GLY A 14 -1.36 13.54 -21.89
C GLY A 14 -1.33 13.25 -20.39
N ALA A 15 -2.49 13.07 -19.74
CA ALA A 15 -2.61 12.70 -18.33
C ALA A 15 -2.37 11.20 -18.09
N MET A 16 -2.68 10.35 -19.08
CA MET A 16 -2.43 8.90 -19.08
C MET A 16 -0.96 8.51 -18.81
N PRO A 17 0.06 9.10 -19.46
CA PRO A 17 1.46 8.81 -19.18
C PRO A 17 1.91 9.39 -17.84
N VAL A 18 1.31 10.47 -17.32
CA VAL A 18 1.56 10.95 -15.95
C VAL A 18 0.98 9.99 -14.91
N LEU A 19 -0.23 9.47 -15.15
CA LEU A 19 -0.81 8.37 -14.39
C LEU A 19 0.01 7.08 -14.54
N TRP A 20 0.52 6.75 -15.73
CA TRP A 20 1.30 5.54 -15.97
C TRP A 20 2.71 5.64 -15.36
N ILE A 21 3.37 6.79 -15.42
CA ILE A 21 4.65 7.03 -14.74
C ILE A 21 4.44 7.10 -13.22
N SER A 22 3.33 7.68 -12.76
CA SER A 22 2.96 7.73 -11.33
C SER A 22 2.43 6.39 -10.79
N VAL A 23 1.91 5.47 -11.60
CA VAL A 23 1.26 4.23 -11.15
C VAL A 23 2.04 2.98 -11.55
N ALA A 24 2.57 2.92 -12.77
CA ALA A 24 3.24 1.73 -13.33
C ALA A 24 4.78 1.72 -13.21
N GLY A 25 5.42 2.87 -12.98
CA GLY A 25 6.89 2.95 -12.76
C GLY A 25 7.40 2.14 -11.56
N SER A 26 6.51 1.63 -10.70
CA SER A 26 6.86 0.99 -9.43
C SER A 26 7.02 -0.54 -9.48
N ARG A 27 6.72 -1.23 -10.60
CA ARG A 27 6.66 -2.70 -10.56
C ARG A 27 8.01 -3.42 -10.75
N ARG A 28 9.09 -2.76 -11.20
CA ARG A 28 10.31 -3.53 -11.56
C ARG A 28 11.69 -2.94 -11.24
N ILE A 29 11.87 -1.65 -10.94
CA ILE A 29 13.21 -1.06 -11.15
C ILE A 29 14.05 -0.81 -9.88
N ASN A 30 13.50 -0.75 -8.65
CA ASN A 30 14.31 -0.25 -7.51
C ASN A 30 14.28 -1.04 -6.20
N GLU A 31 13.47 -2.09 -6.06
CA GLU A 31 13.56 -2.95 -4.86
C GLU A 31 14.92 -3.65 -4.81
N ALA A 32 15.46 -4.09 -5.95
CA ALA A 32 16.79 -4.69 -6.02
C ALA A 32 17.93 -3.68 -5.73
N ALA A 33 17.84 -2.44 -6.24
CA ALA A 33 18.94 -1.48 -6.10
C ALA A 33 19.04 -0.86 -4.68
N THR A 34 17.90 -0.63 -4.01
CA THR A 34 17.88 -0.03 -2.66
C THR A 34 18.27 -1.05 -1.60
N THR A 35 17.78 -2.29 -1.72
CA THR A 35 18.15 -3.42 -0.84
C THR A 35 19.63 -3.76 -0.98
N GLN A 36 20.17 -3.76 -2.20
CA GLN A 36 21.58 -4.05 -2.45
C GLN A 36 22.51 -2.98 -1.85
N ASN A 37 22.13 -1.70 -1.88
CA ASN A 37 22.92 -0.63 -1.28
C ASN A 37 22.85 -0.63 0.25
N LEU A 38 21.69 -0.93 0.85
CA LEU A 38 21.53 -1.06 2.30
C LEU A 38 22.25 -2.29 2.87
N ARG A 39 22.24 -3.41 2.14
CA ARG A 39 22.97 -4.64 2.50
C ARG A 39 24.48 -4.51 2.30
N ARG A 40 24.94 -3.77 1.28
CA ARG A 40 26.37 -3.45 1.10
C ARG A 40 26.96 -2.71 2.30
N GLY A 41 26.22 -1.78 2.90
CA GLY A 41 26.67 -1.05 4.09
C GLY A 41 26.96 -1.92 5.32
N LEU A 42 26.34 -3.11 5.41
CA LEU A 42 26.62 -4.09 6.46
C LEU A 42 27.80 -5.03 6.14
N ALA A 43 28.25 -5.08 4.88
CA ALA A 43 29.27 -6.00 4.40
C ALA A 43 30.60 -5.34 4.01
N THR A 44 30.67 -4.01 3.83
CA THR A 44 31.88 -3.34 3.32
C THR A 44 32.24 -2.06 4.07
N THR A 45 33.28 -2.12 4.90
CA THR A 45 34.11 -0.98 5.37
C THR A 45 35.04 -0.48 4.25
N GLY A 46 34.52 -0.28 3.04
CA GLY A 46 35.31 0.02 1.83
C GLY A 46 34.81 1.27 1.12
N THR A 47 35.69 2.27 1.00
CA THR A 47 35.54 3.54 0.27
C THR A 47 34.80 3.36 -1.05
N THR A 48 33.53 3.75 -1.12
CA THR A 48 32.75 3.69 -2.37
C THR A 48 32.55 5.08 -2.94
N ASP A 49 33.09 5.25 -4.14
CA ASP A 49 33.20 6.47 -4.93
C ASP A 49 31.81 7.03 -5.31
N LEU A 50 31.42 8.14 -4.66
CA LEU A 50 30.16 8.86 -4.84
C LEU A 50 29.90 9.31 -6.30
N ARG A 51 30.94 9.32 -7.13
CA ARG A 51 30.93 9.80 -8.51
C ARG A 51 30.08 8.94 -9.45
N GLN A 52 30.05 7.61 -9.26
CA GLN A 52 29.28 6.71 -10.14
C GLN A 52 27.77 6.71 -9.85
N VAL A 53 27.35 7.04 -8.63
CA VAL A 53 25.91 7.15 -8.26
C VAL A 53 25.27 8.43 -8.82
N LEU A 54 26.06 9.48 -9.05
CA LEU A 54 25.57 10.74 -9.61
C LEU A 54 25.37 10.70 -11.14
N LEU A 55 26.01 9.77 -11.85
CA LEU A 55 26.02 9.70 -13.30
C LEU A 55 24.87 8.87 -13.92
N THR A 56 24.10 8.12 -13.13
CA THR A 56 22.91 7.37 -13.59
C THR A 56 21.60 8.15 -13.51
N LYS A 57 21.60 9.38 -12.97
CA LYS A 57 20.39 10.23 -12.97
C LYS A 57 20.21 10.91 -14.33
N SER A 58 19.44 10.22 -15.17
CA SER A 58 18.93 10.64 -16.48
C SER A 58 18.51 12.11 -16.54
N ALA A 59 18.94 12.78 -17.61
CA ALA A 59 18.78 14.21 -17.90
C ALA A 59 17.32 14.71 -17.83
N GLY A 60 16.32 13.83 -17.91
CA GLY A 60 14.90 14.17 -17.75
C GLY A 60 14.49 14.61 -16.34
N GLU A 61 15.20 14.19 -15.27
CA GLU A 61 14.90 14.63 -13.90
C GLU A 61 15.36 16.07 -13.60
N ARG A 62 16.28 16.63 -14.41
CA ARG A 62 16.82 17.99 -14.21
C ARG A 62 15.88 19.10 -14.69
N ALA A 63 15.06 18.83 -15.70
CA ALA A 63 14.09 19.80 -16.23
C ALA A 63 12.84 19.95 -15.35
N VAL A 64 12.45 18.89 -14.64
CA VAL A 64 11.22 18.87 -13.83
C VAL A 64 11.42 19.48 -12.43
N ARG A 65 12.64 19.45 -11.88
CA ARG A 65 12.99 19.98 -10.55
C ARG A 65 12.67 21.48 -10.35
N PRO A 66 13.05 22.42 -11.24
CA PRO A 66 12.83 23.84 -10.99
C PRO A 66 11.35 24.25 -11.10
N ALA A 67 10.59 23.62 -12.01
CA ALA A 67 9.14 23.84 -12.10
C ALA A 67 8.40 23.29 -10.87
N MET A 68 8.83 22.13 -10.36
CA MET A 68 8.24 21.48 -9.18
C MET A 68 8.44 22.30 -7.90
N GLN A 69 9.59 22.96 -7.72
CA GLN A 69 9.87 23.77 -6.53
C GLN A 69 9.03 25.05 -6.48
N ARG A 70 8.76 25.69 -7.63
CA ARG A 70 7.88 26.86 -7.70
C ARG A 70 6.42 26.51 -7.42
N ILE A 71 5.97 25.36 -7.91
CA ILE A 71 4.65 24.82 -7.60
C ILE A 71 4.59 24.48 -6.12
N ALA A 72 5.55 23.73 -5.56
CA ALA A 72 5.58 23.37 -4.13
C ALA A 72 5.45 24.58 -3.18
N GLY A 73 6.08 25.72 -3.51
CA GLY A 73 5.96 26.96 -2.74
C GLY A 73 4.55 27.58 -2.78
N LEU A 74 3.89 27.59 -3.95
CA LEU A 74 2.52 28.05 -4.10
C LEU A 74 1.53 27.11 -3.38
N VAL A 75 1.82 25.81 -3.44
CA VAL A 75 0.99 24.75 -2.88
C VAL A 75 0.99 24.74 -1.36
N ARG A 76 2.14 24.99 -0.73
CA ARG A 76 2.22 25.16 0.74
C ARG A 76 1.46 26.38 1.25
N ARG A 77 1.20 27.39 0.40
CA ARG A 77 0.39 28.56 0.76
C ARG A 77 -1.11 28.33 0.58
N LEU A 78 -1.51 27.45 -0.33
CA LEU A 78 -2.92 27.17 -0.62
C LEU A 78 -3.48 25.99 0.18
N MET A 79 -2.65 25.02 0.56
CA MET A 79 -3.10 23.80 1.24
C MET A 79 -3.05 23.97 2.78
N PRO A 80 -4.13 23.62 3.49
CA PRO A 80 -4.12 23.55 4.96
C PRO A 80 -3.06 22.56 5.45
N ALA A 81 -2.35 22.90 6.53
CA ALA A 81 -1.27 22.09 7.10
C ALA A 81 -1.66 20.61 7.32
N GLY A 82 -2.91 20.35 7.74
CA GLY A 82 -3.39 18.99 7.97
C GLY A 82 -3.40 18.06 6.74
N VAL A 83 -3.51 18.59 5.52
CA VAL A 83 -3.45 17.75 4.30
C VAL A 83 -2.02 17.33 3.99
N VAL A 84 -1.04 18.17 4.36
CA VAL A 84 0.39 17.90 4.18
C VAL A 84 0.82 16.81 5.16
N ASP A 85 0.45 16.94 6.44
CA ASP A 85 0.80 15.96 7.48
C ASP A 85 0.16 14.60 7.20
N ALA A 86 -1.11 14.56 6.80
CA ALA A 86 -1.79 13.32 6.44
C ALA A 86 -1.15 12.62 5.23
N LEU A 87 -0.66 13.38 4.25
CA LEU A 87 0.01 12.83 3.08
C LEU A 87 1.42 12.35 3.43
N GLU A 88 2.16 13.12 4.24
CA GLU A 88 3.47 12.72 4.75
C GLU A 88 3.38 11.41 5.53
N HIS A 89 2.40 11.30 6.43
CA HIS A 89 2.14 10.07 7.15
C HIS A 89 1.89 8.88 6.20
N LYS A 90 1.00 9.04 5.20
CA LYS A 90 0.76 8.01 4.18
C LYS A 90 2.02 7.63 3.39
N ILE A 91 2.91 8.57 3.11
CA ILE A 91 4.17 8.31 2.42
C ILE A 91 5.15 7.54 3.33
N VAL A 92 5.21 7.88 4.61
CA VAL A 92 5.99 7.12 5.61
C VAL A 92 5.50 5.68 5.67
N LEU A 93 4.19 5.46 5.76
CA LEU A 93 3.59 4.12 5.77
C LEU A 93 3.88 3.33 4.49
N ALA A 94 3.93 4.02 3.35
CA ALA A 94 4.34 3.43 2.06
C ALA A 94 5.85 3.16 1.96
N GLY A 95 6.65 3.48 2.99
CA GLY A 95 8.07 3.17 3.08
C GLY A 95 9.01 4.24 2.52
N ARG A 96 8.51 5.46 2.27
CA ARG A 96 9.24 6.57 1.61
C ARG A 96 9.98 6.10 0.35
N PRO A 97 9.29 5.61 -0.70
CA PRO A 97 9.98 5.26 -1.93
C PRO A 97 10.66 6.52 -2.47
N VAL A 98 11.97 6.44 -2.78
CA VAL A 98 12.82 7.56 -3.28
C VAL A 98 12.19 8.29 -4.47
N GLN A 99 11.27 7.64 -5.17
CA GLN A 99 10.55 8.10 -6.35
C GLN A 99 9.37 9.04 -6.02
N TRP A 100 8.89 9.09 -4.77
CA TRP A 100 7.70 9.82 -4.30
C TRP A 100 8.05 10.79 -3.16
N PRO A 101 8.90 11.82 -3.40
CA PRO A 101 9.00 12.90 -2.44
C PRO A 101 7.62 13.55 -2.28
N LEU A 102 7.29 13.95 -1.05
CA LEU A 102 6.03 14.61 -0.69
C LEU A 102 5.64 15.68 -1.71
N GLU A 103 6.62 16.47 -2.14
CA GLU A 103 6.49 17.54 -3.14
C GLU A 103 5.98 17.06 -4.51
N ARG A 104 6.42 15.90 -4.99
CA ARG A 104 6.01 15.33 -6.28
C ARG A 104 4.58 14.78 -6.23
N VAL A 105 4.17 14.19 -5.11
CA VAL A 105 2.80 13.69 -4.91
C VAL A 105 1.82 14.85 -4.79
N LEU A 106 2.20 15.88 -4.02
CA LEU A 106 1.41 17.09 -3.81
C LEU A 106 1.21 17.85 -5.13
N ALA A 107 2.29 18.04 -5.90
CA ALA A 107 2.21 18.68 -7.21
C ALA A 107 1.42 17.83 -8.21
N GLY A 108 1.57 16.50 -8.21
CA GLY A 108 0.77 15.59 -9.03
C GLY A 108 -0.73 15.73 -8.74
N LYS A 109 -1.12 15.78 -7.46
CA LYS A 109 -2.51 15.98 -7.04
C LYS A 109 -3.10 17.28 -7.58
N LEU A 110 -2.34 18.37 -7.55
CA LEU A 110 -2.82 19.67 -8.02
C LEU A 110 -2.80 19.81 -9.54
N ILE A 111 -1.81 19.26 -10.22
CA ILE A 111 -1.79 19.23 -11.69
C ILE A 111 -2.96 18.40 -12.20
N LEU A 112 -3.23 17.23 -11.60
CA LEU A 112 -4.36 16.38 -11.96
C LEU A 112 -5.71 17.02 -11.60
N GLY A 113 -5.81 17.67 -10.43
CA GLY A 113 -7.01 18.41 -10.03
C GLY A 113 -7.30 19.60 -10.95
N ALA A 114 -6.28 20.40 -11.29
CA ALA A 114 -6.40 21.52 -12.20
C ALA A 114 -6.73 21.06 -13.63
N ALA A 115 -6.10 19.99 -14.11
CA ALA A 115 -6.41 19.38 -15.40
C ALA A 115 -7.86 18.87 -15.43
N GLY A 116 -8.33 18.23 -14.35
CA GLY A 116 -9.72 17.81 -14.20
C GLY A 116 -10.71 18.97 -14.22
N LEU A 117 -10.38 20.08 -13.55
CA LEU A 117 -11.19 21.30 -13.55
C LEU A 117 -11.27 21.96 -14.93
N VAL A 118 -10.13 22.15 -15.60
CA VAL A 118 -10.08 22.72 -16.95
C VAL A 118 -10.83 21.84 -17.93
N PHE A 119 -10.65 20.53 -17.84
CA PHE A 119 -11.38 19.56 -18.66
C PHE A 119 -12.89 19.60 -18.41
N GLY A 120 -13.29 19.68 -17.13
CA GLY A 120 -14.67 19.78 -16.72
C GLY A 120 -15.34 21.06 -17.24
N PHE A 121 -14.64 22.19 -17.14
CA PHE A 121 -15.10 23.48 -17.63
C PHE A 121 -15.23 23.51 -19.16
N LEU A 122 -14.24 22.97 -19.89
CA LEU A 122 -14.30 22.85 -21.35
C LEU A 122 -15.43 21.91 -21.81
N SER A 123 -15.66 20.82 -21.07
CA SER A 123 -16.75 19.87 -21.36
C SER A 123 -18.14 20.48 -21.13
N PHE A 124 -18.29 21.25 -20.05
CA PHE A 124 -19.53 21.98 -19.76
C PHE A 124 -19.79 23.10 -20.78
N SER A 125 -18.75 23.84 -21.17
CA SER A 125 -18.85 24.89 -22.19
C SER A 125 -19.17 24.35 -23.59
N ALA A 126 -18.77 23.10 -23.89
CA ALA A 126 -19.02 22.47 -25.20
C ALA A 126 -20.45 21.91 -25.33
N ASN A 127 -21.03 21.38 -24.26
CA ASN A 127 -22.40 20.87 -24.22
C ASN A 127 -22.99 21.05 -22.81
N PRO A 128 -23.69 22.16 -22.53
CA PRO A 128 -24.28 22.41 -21.22
C PRO A 128 -25.43 21.44 -20.96
N SER A 129 -25.08 20.30 -20.36
CA SER A 129 -25.99 19.22 -19.99
C SER A 129 -25.72 18.77 -18.56
N PRO A 130 -26.74 18.34 -17.79
CA PRO A 130 -26.54 17.84 -16.42
C PRO A 130 -25.52 16.69 -16.33
N LYS A 131 -25.41 15.86 -17.39
CA LYS A 131 -24.44 14.77 -17.48
C LYS A 131 -23.00 15.27 -17.64
N SER A 132 -22.78 16.36 -18.39
CA SER A 132 -21.45 16.98 -18.54
C SER A 132 -20.94 17.55 -17.22
N LEU A 133 -21.84 18.12 -16.41
CA LEU A 133 -21.52 18.64 -15.08
C LEU A 133 -21.11 17.50 -14.14
N LEU A 134 -21.87 16.39 -14.14
CA LEU A 134 -21.53 15.20 -13.34
C LEU A 134 -20.17 14.61 -13.73
N PHE A 135 -19.86 14.55 -15.03
CA PHE A 135 -18.57 14.06 -15.53
C PHE A 135 -17.41 14.98 -15.15
N ALA A 136 -17.61 16.30 -15.21
CA ALA A 136 -16.63 17.31 -14.76
C ALA A 136 -16.29 17.16 -13.27
N PHE A 137 -17.31 17.00 -12.43
CA PHE A 137 -17.12 16.74 -11.00
C PHE A 137 -16.43 15.39 -10.75
N ALA A 138 -16.83 14.34 -11.46
CA ALA A 138 -16.22 13.03 -11.33
C ALA A 138 -14.73 13.02 -11.75
N ALA A 139 -14.39 13.67 -12.87
CA ALA A 139 -13.02 13.77 -13.36
C ALA A 139 -12.11 14.57 -12.39
N THR A 140 -12.61 15.69 -11.88
CA THR A 140 -11.91 16.51 -10.89
C THR A 140 -11.73 15.74 -9.57
N GLY A 141 -12.79 15.07 -9.11
CA GLY A 141 -12.74 14.21 -7.93
C GLY A 141 -11.71 13.09 -8.08
N LEU A 142 -11.72 12.36 -9.19
CA LEU A 142 -10.75 11.29 -9.46
C LEU A 142 -9.32 11.81 -9.53
N GLY A 143 -9.08 12.99 -10.10
CA GLY A 143 -7.75 13.62 -10.15
C GLY A 143 -7.21 13.98 -8.76
N LEU A 144 -8.07 14.44 -7.86
CA LEU A 144 -7.69 14.82 -6.50
C LEU A 144 -7.60 13.62 -5.54
N PHE A 145 -8.53 12.67 -5.61
CA PHE A 145 -8.63 11.53 -4.68
C PHE A 145 -7.89 10.28 -5.15
N GLY A 146 -7.64 10.14 -6.45
CA GLY A 146 -6.95 8.98 -7.04
C GLY A 146 -5.57 8.71 -6.44
N PRO A 147 -4.66 9.71 -6.38
CA PRO A 147 -3.33 9.52 -5.79
C PRO A 147 -3.38 9.08 -4.32
N ASP A 148 -4.31 9.66 -3.53
CA ASP A 148 -4.49 9.31 -2.12
C ASP A 148 -4.94 7.84 -1.96
N LEU A 149 -5.84 7.38 -2.82
CA LEU A 149 -6.33 5.99 -2.79
C LEU A 149 -5.20 5.00 -3.13
N ILE A 150 -4.40 5.30 -4.15
CA ILE A 150 -3.28 4.45 -4.58
C ILE A 150 -2.21 4.38 -3.49
N LEU A 151 -1.86 5.53 -2.91
CA LEU A 151 -0.88 5.60 -1.83
C LEU A 151 -1.37 4.83 -0.59
N SER A 152 -2.64 5.01 -0.22
CA SER A 152 -3.22 4.28 0.91
C SER A 152 -3.29 2.77 0.66
N ARG A 153 -3.61 2.35 -0.57
CA ARG A 153 -3.57 0.92 -0.96
C ARG A 153 -2.17 0.35 -0.84
N ARG A 154 -1.14 1.03 -1.36
CA ARG A 154 0.25 0.61 -1.25
C ARG A 154 0.75 0.57 0.19
N GLY A 155 0.41 1.58 0.99
CA GLY A 155 0.69 1.60 2.43
C GLY A 155 0.12 0.36 3.11
N ARG A 156 -1.18 0.08 2.93
CA ARG A 156 -1.83 -1.12 3.48
C ARG A 156 -1.19 -2.42 3.00
N GLU A 157 -0.86 -2.52 1.72
CA GLU A 157 -0.22 -3.72 1.16
C GLU A 157 1.17 -3.95 1.79
N ARG A 158 1.97 -2.89 1.94
CA ARG A 158 3.26 -2.94 2.62
C ARG A 158 3.13 -3.37 4.08
N GLN A 159 2.20 -2.78 4.84
CA GLN A 159 1.97 -3.17 6.23
C GLN A 159 1.51 -4.64 6.34
N ALA A 160 0.66 -5.09 5.41
CA ALA A 160 0.24 -6.49 5.35
C ALA A 160 1.41 -7.44 5.03
N GLN A 161 2.36 -7.04 4.18
CA GLN A 161 3.58 -7.81 3.92
C GLN A 161 4.45 -7.89 5.19
N ILE A 162 4.57 -6.79 5.94
CA ILE A 162 5.29 -6.76 7.22
C ILE A 162 4.65 -7.72 8.23
N GLU A 163 3.32 -7.65 8.44
CA GLU A 163 2.61 -8.56 9.33
C GLU A 163 2.77 -10.02 8.94
N ARG A 164 2.76 -10.34 7.65
CA ARG A 164 2.90 -11.71 7.17
C ARG A 164 4.31 -12.25 7.39
N ALA A 165 5.34 -11.44 7.19
CA ALA A 165 6.74 -11.85 7.35
C ALA A 165 7.20 -11.89 8.81
N LEU A 166 6.54 -11.14 9.70
CA LEU A 166 6.92 -10.99 11.10
C LEU A 166 7.12 -12.31 11.87
N PRO A 167 6.20 -13.30 11.84
CA PRO A 167 6.35 -14.53 12.61
C PRO A 167 7.63 -15.29 12.23
N ASP A 168 7.89 -15.43 10.92
CA ASP A 168 9.05 -16.17 10.43
C ASP A 168 10.37 -15.43 10.74
N THR A 169 10.34 -14.10 10.70
CA THR A 169 11.50 -13.27 11.06
C THR A 169 11.80 -13.33 12.56
N LEU A 170 10.77 -13.30 13.42
CA LEU A 170 10.96 -13.47 14.86
C LEU A 170 11.46 -14.87 15.19
N ASP A 171 11.02 -15.91 14.47
CA ASP A 171 11.54 -17.27 14.63
C ASP A 171 13.04 -17.33 14.36
N GLN A 172 13.49 -16.72 13.25
CA GLN A 172 14.91 -16.64 12.92
C GLN A 172 15.73 -15.90 13.99
N ILE A 173 15.21 -14.77 14.49
CA ILE A 173 15.86 -14.01 15.56
C ILE A 173 15.91 -14.84 16.85
N THR A 174 14.82 -15.52 17.21
CA THR A 174 14.73 -16.38 18.40
C THR A 174 15.78 -17.48 18.34
N ILE A 175 15.87 -18.23 17.25
CA ILE A 175 16.85 -19.31 17.06
C ILE A 175 18.29 -18.77 17.17
N CYS A 176 18.55 -17.60 16.60
CA CYS A 176 19.87 -16.97 16.67
C CYS A 176 20.24 -16.56 18.11
N VAL A 177 19.30 -15.98 18.85
CA VAL A 177 19.51 -15.56 20.24
C VAL A 177 19.65 -16.76 21.16
N GLU A 178 18.85 -17.81 20.97
CA GLU A 178 18.97 -19.08 21.71
C GLU A 178 20.31 -19.77 21.42
N ALA A 179 20.87 -19.60 20.23
CA ALA A 179 22.22 -20.04 19.88
C ALA A 179 23.34 -19.15 20.43
N GLY A 180 23.02 -18.15 21.26
CA GLY A 180 23.98 -17.28 21.93
C GLY A 180 24.39 -16.03 21.15
N LEU A 181 23.76 -15.72 20.01
CA LEU A 181 24.00 -14.45 19.33
C LEU A 181 23.35 -13.30 20.11
N GLY A 182 24.06 -12.17 20.19
CA GLY A 182 23.46 -10.93 20.67
C GLY A 182 22.25 -10.52 19.81
N PHE A 183 21.25 -9.88 20.42
CA PHE A 183 19.99 -9.53 19.76
C PHE A 183 20.18 -8.72 18.46
N GLU A 184 21.09 -7.75 18.45
CA GLU A 184 21.38 -6.94 17.26
C GLU A 184 22.03 -7.76 16.14
N ALA A 185 22.89 -8.72 16.47
CA ALA A 185 23.48 -9.64 15.50
C ALA A 185 22.43 -10.62 14.94
N ALA A 186 21.50 -11.09 15.79
CA ALA A 186 20.36 -11.90 15.37
C ALA A 186 19.44 -11.13 14.41
N MET A 187 19.13 -9.87 14.71
CA MET A 187 18.40 -8.97 13.81
C MET A 187 19.14 -8.76 12.49
N ALA A 188 20.47 -8.55 12.52
CA ALA A 188 21.27 -8.36 11.32
C ALA A 188 21.23 -9.59 10.41
N ARG A 189 21.30 -10.80 10.99
CA ARG A 189 21.17 -12.06 10.26
C ARG A 189 19.76 -12.20 9.64
N ALA A 190 18.72 -11.93 10.41
CA ALA A 190 17.33 -12.04 9.93
C ALA A 190 17.02 -10.99 8.83
N GLY A 191 17.48 -9.75 8.98
CA GLY A 191 17.32 -8.71 7.97
C GLY A 191 18.19 -8.94 6.71
N GLY A 192 19.36 -9.55 6.86
CA GLY A 192 20.22 -9.93 5.74
C GLY A 192 19.67 -11.10 4.92
N ALA A 193 19.12 -12.11 5.58
CA ALA A 193 18.54 -13.30 4.95
C ALA A 193 17.14 -13.03 4.37
N GLY A 194 16.30 -12.27 5.08
CA GLY A 194 14.93 -11.98 4.68
C GLY A 194 14.84 -10.95 3.55
N SER A 195 13.82 -11.05 2.70
CA SER A 195 13.52 -10.07 1.66
C SER A 195 12.19 -9.34 1.94
N GLY A 196 12.03 -8.15 1.36
CA GLY A 196 10.81 -7.36 1.46
C GLY A 196 10.82 -6.30 2.57
N PRO A 197 9.67 -5.65 2.83
CA PRO A 197 9.63 -4.39 3.59
C PRO A 197 10.05 -4.51 5.06
N LEU A 198 9.82 -5.68 5.69
CA LEU A 198 10.22 -5.91 7.08
C LEU A 198 11.75 -6.00 7.20
N ALA A 199 12.40 -6.72 6.29
CA ALA A 199 13.86 -6.84 6.27
C ALA A 199 14.53 -5.46 6.07
N ASP A 200 13.98 -4.64 5.16
CA ASP A 200 14.46 -3.28 4.94
C ASP A 200 14.34 -2.41 6.19
N GLU A 201 13.22 -2.50 6.91
CA GLU A 201 13.02 -1.75 8.15
C GLU A 201 13.89 -2.26 9.30
N ILE A 202 14.19 -3.56 9.38
CA ILE A 202 15.17 -4.12 10.33
C ILE A 202 16.56 -3.56 10.04
N VAL A 203 17.00 -3.56 8.77
CA VAL A 203 18.30 -3.00 8.38
C VAL A 203 18.37 -1.51 8.70
N ARG A 204 17.32 -0.73 8.39
CA ARG A 204 17.24 0.70 8.76
C ARG A 204 17.30 0.91 10.27
N THR A 205 16.67 0.03 11.04
CA THR A 205 16.66 0.08 12.51
C THR A 205 18.05 -0.20 13.08
N LEU A 206 18.77 -1.17 12.53
CA LEU A 206 20.17 -1.44 12.88
C LEU A 206 21.10 -0.27 12.53
N GLN A 207 20.92 0.34 11.36
CA GLN A 207 21.67 1.54 10.98
C GLN A 207 21.42 2.69 11.95
N GLN A 208 20.17 2.89 12.39
CA GLN A 208 19.83 3.92 13.37
C GLN A 208 20.55 3.68 14.72
N MET A 209 20.70 2.42 15.14
CA MET A 209 21.50 2.05 16.32
C MET A 209 23.00 2.32 16.10
N GLN A 210 23.54 1.99 14.92
CA GLN A 210 24.94 2.29 14.55
C GLN A 210 25.25 3.80 14.52
N LEU A 211 24.25 4.63 14.24
CA LEU A 211 24.34 6.09 14.30
C LEU A 211 24.19 6.66 15.73
N GLY A 212 24.20 5.81 16.76
CA GLY A 212 24.20 6.22 18.16
C GLY A 212 22.83 6.33 18.82
N SER A 213 21.74 5.92 18.14
CA SER A 213 20.43 5.83 18.81
C SER A 213 20.39 4.65 19.77
N THR A 214 19.76 4.82 20.92
CA THR A 214 19.53 3.69 21.83
C THR A 214 18.63 2.64 21.19
N ARG A 215 18.77 1.37 21.60
CA ARG A 215 17.98 0.26 21.06
C ARG A 215 16.48 0.53 21.15
N GLY A 216 16.01 0.96 22.32
CA GLY A 216 14.61 1.31 22.54
C GLY A 216 14.11 2.46 21.67
N GLN A 217 14.92 3.49 21.39
CA GLN A 217 14.56 4.57 20.47
C GLN A 217 14.45 4.07 19.03
N ALA A 218 15.42 3.29 18.56
CA ALA A 218 15.41 2.78 17.19
C ALA A 218 14.23 1.80 16.94
N LEU A 219 13.92 0.95 17.92
CA LEU A 219 12.75 0.06 17.88
C LEU A 219 11.43 0.85 17.95
N ARG A 220 11.32 1.91 18.74
CA ARG A 220 10.14 2.79 18.71
C ARG A 220 9.98 3.47 17.35
N GLY A 221 11.07 3.98 16.78
CA GLY A 221 11.09 4.54 15.43
C GLY A 221 10.65 3.52 14.37
N LEU A 222 10.99 2.24 14.51
CA LEU A 222 10.46 1.17 13.67
C LEU A 222 8.93 1.11 13.71
N THR A 223 8.32 1.20 14.89
CA THR A 223 6.85 1.18 15.05
C THR A 223 6.18 2.47 14.56
N GLU A 224 6.88 3.61 14.55
CA GLU A 224 6.35 4.85 13.97
C GLU A 224 6.34 4.80 12.44
N ARG A 225 7.29 4.09 11.83
CA ARG A 225 7.38 3.88 10.38
C ARG A 225 6.48 2.74 9.87
N THR A 226 5.94 1.93 10.78
CA THR A 226 5.17 0.72 10.46
C THR A 226 3.88 0.65 11.27
N GLU A 227 2.74 0.70 10.59
CA GLU A 227 1.41 0.43 11.18
C GLU A 227 1.10 -1.08 11.22
N ALA A 228 2.02 -1.88 11.75
CA ALA A 228 1.81 -3.30 11.97
C ALA A 228 1.52 -3.53 13.47
N PRO A 229 0.27 -3.81 13.88
CA PRO A 229 -0.12 -3.91 15.29
C PRO A 229 0.67 -4.99 16.05
N ASP A 230 0.92 -6.13 15.39
CA ASP A 230 1.66 -7.25 15.96
C ASP A 230 3.15 -6.91 16.16
N LEU A 231 3.75 -6.15 15.22
CA LEU A 231 5.12 -5.65 15.37
C LEU A 231 5.21 -4.63 16.51
N ARG A 232 4.23 -3.72 16.62
CA ARG A 232 4.16 -2.76 17.72
C ARG A 232 4.07 -3.44 19.08
N ARG A 233 3.22 -4.47 19.21
CA ARG A 233 3.09 -5.27 20.44
C ARG A 233 4.42 -5.93 20.81
N PHE A 234 5.07 -6.56 19.83
CA PHE A 234 6.39 -7.17 20.03
C PHE A 234 7.43 -6.16 20.51
N VAL A 235 7.55 -5.01 19.83
CA VAL A 235 8.52 -3.96 20.20
C VAL A 235 8.26 -3.44 21.62
N VAL A 236 7.01 -3.18 21.98
CA VAL A 236 6.66 -2.72 23.32
C VAL A 236 7.07 -3.75 24.38
N ALA A 237 6.73 -5.03 24.15
CA ALA A 237 7.10 -6.11 25.07
C ALA A 237 8.63 -6.24 25.20
N LEU A 238 9.36 -6.13 24.09
CA LEU A 238 10.82 -6.23 24.07
C LEU A 238 11.49 -5.06 24.82
N VAL A 239 11.04 -3.83 24.58
CA VAL A 239 11.57 -2.64 25.26
C VAL A 239 11.30 -2.69 26.76
N GLN A 240 10.13 -3.18 27.16
CA GLN A 240 9.80 -3.38 28.57
C GLN A 240 10.67 -4.47 29.19
N ALA A 241 10.83 -5.60 28.53
CA ALA A 241 11.68 -6.68 29.01
C ALA A 241 13.13 -6.25 29.21
N GLU A 242 13.68 -5.47 28.29
CA GLU A 242 15.01 -4.88 28.43
C GLU A 242 15.10 -3.95 29.65
N ALA A 243 14.09 -3.11 29.87
CA ALA A 243 14.06 -2.20 31.03
C ALA A 243 13.98 -2.94 32.38
N TYR A 244 13.32 -4.11 32.42
CA TYR A 244 13.19 -4.93 33.63
C TYR A 244 14.25 -6.05 33.73
N GLY A 245 15.20 -6.13 32.80
CA GLY A 245 16.24 -7.16 32.79
C GLY A 245 15.73 -8.58 32.55
N LEU A 246 14.58 -8.75 31.90
CA LEU A 246 14.03 -10.07 31.56
C LEU A 246 14.81 -10.71 30.40
N PRO A 247 14.93 -12.05 30.35
CA PRO A 247 15.60 -12.72 29.24
C PRO A 247 14.91 -12.43 27.90
N ILE A 248 15.61 -11.78 26.98
CA ILE A 248 15.10 -11.43 25.65
C ILE A 248 14.64 -12.66 24.86
N ALA A 249 15.33 -13.80 25.03
CA ALA A 249 14.99 -15.07 24.41
C ALA A 249 13.56 -15.54 24.76
N ASP A 250 13.15 -15.39 26.02
CA ASP A 250 11.82 -15.82 26.48
C ASP A 250 10.70 -14.96 25.89
N VAL A 251 10.95 -13.65 25.78
CA VAL A 251 10.01 -12.71 25.15
C VAL A 251 9.87 -13.00 23.66
N LEU A 252 11.01 -13.19 22.97
CA LEU A 252 11.04 -13.57 21.56
C LEU A 252 10.26 -14.88 21.32
N ARG A 253 10.55 -15.93 22.10
CA ARG A 253 9.88 -17.23 22.00
C ARG A 253 8.37 -17.11 22.23
N THR A 254 7.96 -16.38 23.26
CA THR A 254 6.55 -16.17 23.60
C THR A 254 5.84 -15.44 22.46
N GLN A 255 6.39 -14.31 22.00
CA GLN A 255 5.78 -13.50 20.94
C GLN A 255 5.75 -14.26 19.60
N ALA A 256 6.83 -14.94 19.24
CA ALA A 256 6.87 -15.83 18.09
C ALA A 256 5.77 -16.91 18.14
N SER A 257 5.62 -17.59 19.28
CA SER A 257 4.60 -18.63 19.45
C SER A 257 3.17 -18.09 19.32
N GLU A 258 2.90 -16.91 19.88
CA GLU A 258 1.59 -16.25 19.78
C GLU A 258 1.28 -15.83 18.35
N LEU A 259 2.26 -15.32 17.61
CA LEU A 259 2.08 -15.00 16.20
C LEU A 259 1.83 -16.23 15.33
N ARG A 260 2.50 -17.36 15.61
CA ARG A 260 2.22 -18.64 14.92
C ARG A 260 0.79 -19.12 15.20
N LYS A 261 0.34 -19.09 16.46
CA LYS A 261 -1.05 -19.41 16.83
C LYS A 261 -2.03 -18.52 16.09
N LYS A 262 -1.78 -17.19 16.09
CA LYS A 262 -2.62 -16.22 15.38
C LYS A 262 -2.66 -16.48 13.87
N ARG A 263 -1.53 -16.82 13.24
CA ARG A 263 -1.47 -17.20 11.83
C ARG A 263 -2.33 -18.44 11.53
N ARG A 264 -2.28 -19.44 12.40
CA ARG A 264 -3.12 -20.65 12.31
C ARG A 264 -4.60 -20.33 12.49
N GLN A 265 -4.96 -19.53 13.49
CA GLN A 265 -6.35 -19.09 13.72
C GLN A 265 -6.91 -18.33 12.52
N ARG A 266 -6.14 -17.40 11.92
CA ARG A 266 -6.57 -16.70 10.70
C ARG A 266 -6.86 -17.68 9.55
N ALA A 267 -6.05 -18.73 9.40
CA ALA A 267 -6.29 -19.76 8.39
C ALA A 267 -7.54 -20.60 8.70
N GLU A 268 -7.75 -20.98 9.97
CA GLU A 268 -8.94 -21.70 10.44
C GLU A 268 -10.21 -20.87 10.27
N GLU A 269 -10.19 -19.58 10.61
CA GLU A 269 -11.30 -18.66 10.38
C GLU A 269 -11.65 -18.53 8.89
N HIS A 270 -10.64 -18.46 8.03
CA HIS A 270 -10.87 -18.43 6.58
C HIS A 270 -11.51 -19.74 6.11
N ALA A 271 -11.09 -20.89 6.63
CA ALA A 271 -11.69 -22.19 6.32
C ALA A 271 -13.15 -22.28 6.79
N MET A 272 -13.45 -21.83 8.01
CA MET A 272 -14.81 -21.84 8.57
C MET A 272 -15.79 -20.92 7.82
N LYS A 273 -15.30 -19.90 7.11
CA LYS A 273 -16.12 -19.02 6.26
C LYS A 273 -16.48 -19.66 4.92
N ILE A 274 -15.80 -20.74 4.51
CA ILE A 274 -16.04 -21.40 3.20
C ILE A 274 -17.44 -22.03 3.16
N PRO A 275 -17.88 -22.86 4.13
CA PRO A 275 -19.22 -23.47 4.10
C PRO A 275 -20.35 -22.45 4.00
N VAL A 276 -20.27 -21.35 4.74
CA VAL A 276 -21.30 -20.29 4.73
C VAL A 276 -21.43 -19.66 3.34
N LYS A 277 -20.30 -19.46 2.63
CA LYS A 277 -20.32 -18.91 1.26
C LYS A 277 -20.89 -19.88 0.23
N ILE A 278 -20.82 -21.20 0.46
CA ILE A 278 -21.36 -22.23 -0.43
C ILE A 278 -22.89 -22.30 -0.34
N ILE A 279 -23.48 -22.00 0.83
CA ILE A 279 -24.94 -22.01 1.03
C ILE A 279 -25.64 -20.98 0.13
N PHE A 280 -25.02 -19.82 -0.12
CA PHE A 280 -25.67 -18.74 -0.89
C PHE A 280 -25.98 -19.15 -2.35
N PRO A 281 -25.02 -19.61 -3.18
CA PRO A 281 -25.32 -20.15 -4.50
C PRO A 281 -26.26 -21.37 -4.45
N LEU A 282 -26.13 -22.22 -3.44
CA LEU A 282 -26.93 -23.43 -3.30
C LEU A 282 -28.42 -23.09 -3.14
N VAL A 283 -28.76 -22.17 -2.23
CA VAL A 283 -30.15 -21.71 -2.05
C VAL A 283 -30.64 -20.94 -3.28
N LEU A 284 -29.82 -20.04 -3.82
CA LEU A 284 -30.19 -19.23 -4.98
C LEU A 284 -30.42 -20.06 -6.25
N CYS A 285 -29.74 -21.19 -6.43
CA CYS A 285 -29.91 -22.04 -7.61
C CYS A 285 -30.93 -23.17 -7.40
N ILE A 286 -30.97 -23.79 -6.22
CA ILE A 286 -31.85 -24.94 -5.98
C ILE A 286 -33.28 -24.49 -5.74
N LEU A 287 -33.51 -23.41 -4.97
CA LEU A 287 -34.87 -22.96 -4.64
C LEU A 287 -35.69 -22.57 -5.89
N PRO A 288 -35.18 -21.77 -6.85
CA PRO A 288 -35.93 -21.46 -8.07
C PRO A 288 -36.14 -22.69 -8.95
N THR A 289 -35.13 -23.57 -9.03
CA THR A 289 -35.25 -24.82 -9.79
C THR A 289 -36.36 -25.71 -9.22
N LEU A 290 -36.44 -25.83 -7.89
CA LEU A 290 -37.52 -26.55 -7.22
C LEU A 290 -38.88 -25.89 -7.43
N MET A 291 -38.97 -24.55 -7.39
CA MET A 291 -40.21 -23.82 -7.68
C MET A 291 -40.69 -24.08 -9.11
N ILE A 292 -39.80 -24.04 -10.11
CA ILE A 292 -40.13 -24.33 -11.51
C ILE A 292 -40.56 -25.79 -11.66
N MET A 293 -39.86 -26.74 -11.03
CA MET A 293 -40.17 -28.17 -11.08
C MET A 293 -41.57 -28.48 -10.52
N VAL A 294 -41.94 -27.86 -9.39
CA VAL A 294 -43.21 -28.11 -8.71
C VAL A 294 -44.36 -27.31 -9.33
N MET A 295 -44.17 -26.01 -9.58
CA MET A 295 -45.23 -25.13 -10.10
C MET A 295 -45.43 -25.28 -11.62
N GLY A 296 -44.40 -25.66 -12.38
CA GLY A 296 -44.45 -25.82 -13.83
C GLY A 296 -45.63 -26.69 -14.32
N PRO A 297 -45.76 -27.96 -13.89
CA PRO A 297 -46.87 -28.81 -14.32
C PRO A 297 -48.22 -28.35 -13.77
N ALA A 298 -48.25 -27.73 -12.58
CA ALA A 298 -49.49 -27.18 -12.02
C ALA A 298 -50.02 -26.00 -12.86
N GLY A 299 -49.13 -25.11 -13.32
CA GLY A 299 -49.46 -24.01 -14.23
C GLY A 299 -49.97 -24.51 -15.58
N ILE A 300 -49.32 -25.52 -16.17
CA ILE A 300 -49.76 -26.14 -17.44
C ILE A 300 -51.13 -26.80 -17.30
N ARG A 301 -51.40 -27.47 -16.17
CA ARG A 301 -52.72 -28.06 -15.90
C ARG A 301 -53.82 -27.00 -15.76
N MET A 302 -53.52 -25.90 -15.06
CA MET A 302 -54.47 -24.81 -14.86
C MET A 302 -54.80 -24.10 -16.19
N SER A 303 -53.80 -23.87 -17.05
CA SER A 303 -54.03 -23.25 -18.35
C SER A 303 -54.88 -24.13 -19.28
N LYS A 304 -54.63 -25.45 -19.29
CA LYS A 304 -55.47 -26.41 -20.03
C LYS A 304 -56.91 -26.49 -19.51
N PHE A 305 -57.12 -26.36 -18.20
CA PHE A 305 -58.47 -26.32 -17.61
C PHE A 305 -59.24 -25.06 -18.05
N PHE A 306 -58.58 -23.90 -18.07
CA PHE A 306 -59.16 -22.65 -18.55
C PHE A 306 -59.37 -22.61 -20.07
N SER A 307 -58.49 -23.25 -20.87
CA SER A 307 -58.63 -23.29 -22.33
C SER A 307 -59.56 -24.41 -22.83
N GLY A 308 -59.82 -25.44 -22.03
CA GLY A 308 -60.66 -26.58 -22.36
C GLY A 308 -62.09 -26.49 -21.83
N GLY A 309 -62.47 -25.35 -21.25
CA GLY A 309 -63.77 -25.12 -20.63
C GLY A 309 -64.53 -23.95 -21.26
N LEU A 310 -64.97 -24.12 -22.50
CA LEU A 310 -66.21 -23.55 -23.04
C LEU A 310 -66.80 -24.62 -23.99
N PRO A 311 -67.97 -25.22 -23.70
CA PRO A 311 -68.84 -25.70 -24.78
C PRO A 311 -69.26 -24.54 -25.68
#